data_AF-A0A2T6VQ72-F1
#
_entry.id   AF-A0A2T6VQ72-F1
#
_cell.length_a   1.000
_cell.length_b   1.000
_cell.length_c   1.000
_cell.angle_alpha   90.00
_cell.angle_beta   90.00
_cell.angle_gamma   90.00
#
_symmetry.space_group_name_H-M   'P 1'
#
loop_
_entity.id
_entity.type
_entity.pdbx_description
1 polymer ?
#
loop_
_entity_poly.entity_id
_entity_poly.type
_entity_poly.pdbx_seq_one_letter_code
_entity_poly.pdbx_strand_id
1 'polypeptide(L)'
;MAKITTVIDIGSNSVRLAIFKKTSQFGFYLLFETKSRVRISEGCYAFNGILQEIPMQRAIKALSEFKEIALKYKSKKILCVATSAVRDAPNRLEFVARVKKACGLQ
;
A
#
# COMPACT_ATOMS: atom_id res chain seq x y z
N MET A 1 -16.77 -9.68 -8.36
CA MET A 1 -15.33 -9.48 -8.10
C MET A 1 -14.54 -9.67 -9.40
N ALA A 2 -13.51 -8.87 -9.64
CA ALA A 2 -12.64 -9.04 -10.80
C ALA A 2 -11.92 -10.40 -10.75
N LYS A 3 -11.54 -10.95 -11.91
CA LYS A 3 -10.81 -12.24 -11.99
C LYS A 3 -9.52 -12.21 -11.17
N ILE A 4 -8.82 -11.08 -11.20
CA ILE A 4 -7.62 -10.81 -10.39
C ILE A 4 -7.82 -9.48 -9.67
N THR A 5 -7.69 -9.52 -8.34
CA THR A 5 -7.83 -8.36 -7.45
C THR A 5 -6.59 -8.25 -6.59
N THR A 6 -5.95 -7.08 -6.58
CA THR A 6 -4.85 -6.75 -5.66
C THR A 6 -5.38 -5.94 -4.49
N VAL A 7 -4.93 -6.29 -3.29
CA VAL A 7 -5.13 -5.51 -2.07
C VAL A 7 -3.75 -5.11 -1.54
N ILE A 8 -3.57 -3.82 -1.28
CA ILE A 8 -2.38 -3.23 -0.67
C ILE A 8 -2.79 -2.66 0.69
N ASP A 9 -2.01 -2.98 1.71
CA ASP A 9 -2.21 -2.47 3.08
C ASP A 9 -0.95 -1.74 3.55
N ILE A 10 -1.11 -0.49 3.96
CA ILE A 10 -0.08 0.38 4.51
C ILE A 10 -0.20 0.36 6.04
N GLY A 11 0.62 -0.46 6.67
CA GLY A 11 0.78 -0.51 8.13
C GLY A 11 1.96 0.34 8.62
N SER A 12 2.02 0.56 9.93
CA SER A 12 3.07 1.37 10.57
C SER A 12 4.49 0.83 10.32
N ASN A 13 4.67 -0.50 10.36
CA ASN A 13 5.98 -1.16 10.18
C ASN A 13 6.25 -1.58 8.72
N SER A 14 5.21 -1.99 7.99
CA SER A 14 5.35 -2.60 6.66
C SER A 14 4.20 -2.24 5.74
N VAL A 15 4.49 -2.13 4.44
CA VAL A 15 3.48 -2.24 3.38
C VAL A 15 3.38 -3.68 2.92
N ARG A 16 2.17 -4.15 2.64
CA ARG A 16 1.87 -5.52 2.21
C ARG A 16 1.04 -5.49 0.94
N LEU A 17 1.28 -6.45 0.05
CA LEU A 17 0.48 -6.67 -1.15
C LEU A 17 0.04 -8.12 -1.18
N ALA A 18 -1.25 -8.33 -1.44
CA ALA A 18 -1.85 -9.63 -1.69
C ALA A 18 -2.63 -9.58 -3.00
N ILE A 19 -2.47 -10.60 -3.84
CA ILE A 19 -3.21 -10.76 -5.10
C ILE A 19 -4.07 -11.99 -4.99
N PHE A 20 -5.37 -11.82 -5.19
CA PHE A 20 -6.33 -12.92 -5.20
C PHE A 20 -6.80 -13.20 -6.61
N LYS A 21 -6.95 -14.49 -6.93
CA LYS A 21 -7.56 -14.94 -8.19
C LYS A 21 -8.87 -15.67 -7.90
N LYS A 22 -9.95 -15.19 -8.52
CA LYS A 22 -11.28 -15.83 -8.46
C LYS A 22 -11.31 -17.04 -9.40
N THR A 23 -11.85 -18.16 -8.93
CA THR A 23 -12.02 -19.42 -9.68
C THR A 23 -13.49 -19.77 -9.94
N SER A 24 -14.40 -19.39 -9.03
CA SER A 24 -15.86 -19.56 -9.17
C SER A 24 -16.58 -18.41 -8.47
N GLN A 25 -17.93 -18.43 -8.38
CA GLN A 25 -18.69 -17.35 -7.72
C GLN A 25 -18.16 -17.01 -6.31
N PHE A 26 -17.83 -18.03 -5.52
CA PHE A 26 -17.31 -17.91 -4.16
C PHE A 26 -15.87 -18.43 -4.01
N GLY A 27 -15.38 -19.22 -4.96
CA GLY A 27 -14.02 -19.75 -4.94
C GLY A 27 -13.00 -18.69 -5.34
N PHE A 28 -11.98 -18.53 -4.51
CA PHE A 28 -10.78 -17.76 -4.81
C PHE A 28 -9.60 -18.32 -4.02
N TYR A 29 -8.39 -17.95 -4.41
CA TYR A 29 -7.18 -18.29 -3.68
C TYR A 29 -6.18 -17.13 -3.72
N LEU A 30 -5.25 -17.14 -2.77
CA LEU A 30 -4.12 -16.23 -2.75
C LEU A 30 -3.15 -16.63 -3.86
N LEU A 31 -3.05 -15.78 -4.89
CA LEU A 31 -2.18 -16.01 -6.04
C LEU A 31 -0.73 -15.58 -5.76
N PHE A 32 -0.56 -14.49 -5.03
CA PHE A 32 0.76 -13.93 -4.71
C PHE A 32 0.65 -13.03 -3.47
N GLU A 33 1.69 -13.02 -2.65
CA GLU A 33 1.86 -12.04 -1.59
C GLU A 33 3.31 -11.59 -1.47
N THR A 34 3.50 -10.35 -1.02
CA THR A 34 4.82 -9.84 -0.63
C THR A 34 4.67 -8.70 0.36
N LYS A 35 5.77 -8.34 1.04
CA LYS A 35 5.83 -7.24 1.99
C LYS A 35 7.14 -6.49 1.88
N SER A 36 7.10 -5.19 2.18
CA SER A 36 8.30 -4.36 2.34
C SER A 36 8.27 -3.67 3.70
N ARG A 37 9.35 -3.80 4.47
CA ARG A 37 9.49 -3.18 5.79
C ARG A 37 9.96 -1.73 5.63
N VAL A 38 9.03 -0.84 5.32
CA VAL A 38 9.31 0.59 5.09
C VAL A 38 9.31 1.43 6.36
N ARG A 39 8.73 0.91 7.46
CA ARG A 39 8.57 1.60 8.76
C ARG A 39 8.09 3.05 8.59
N ILE A 40 6.90 3.23 8.03
CA ILE A 40 6.37 4.57 7.75
C ILE A 40 6.20 5.41 9.03
N SER A 41 5.99 4.75 10.18
CA SER A 41 5.91 5.40 11.49
C SER A 41 7.26 5.68 12.16
N GLU A 42 8.39 5.44 11.49
CA GLU A 42 9.71 5.70 12.06
C GLU A 42 9.87 7.20 12.36
N GLY A 43 10.17 7.53 13.62
CA GLY A 43 10.31 8.90 14.10
C GLY A 43 8.99 9.62 14.41
N CYS A 44 7.84 9.22 13.85
CA CYS A 44 6.61 10.03 13.91
C CYS A 44 6.12 10.28 15.34
N TYR A 45 6.29 9.35 16.28
CA TYR A 45 5.83 9.52 17.67
C TYR A 45 6.54 10.66 18.41
N ALA A 46 7.79 10.94 18.08
CA ALA A 46 8.53 12.08 18.64
C ALA A 46 8.13 13.42 18.00
N PHE A 47 7.43 13.38 16.86
CA PHE A 47 7.03 14.54 16.07
C PHE A 47 5.51 14.62 15.92
N ASN A 48 4.76 14.39 17.00
CA ASN A 48 3.29 14.53 17.04
C ASN A 48 2.54 13.73 15.96
N GLY A 49 3.07 12.56 15.57
CA GLY A 49 2.49 11.70 14.54
C GLY A 49 2.84 12.12 13.10
N ILE A 50 3.62 13.19 12.88
CA ILE A 50 4.03 13.63 11.54
C ILE A 50 4.90 12.54 10.90
N LEU A 51 4.51 12.10 9.70
CA LEU A 51 5.30 11.16 8.91
C LEU A 51 6.57 11.85 8.43
N GLN A 52 7.71 11.20 8.65
CA GLN A 52 9.01 11.75 8.32
C GLN A 52 9.34 11.51 6.84
N GLU A 53 10.17 12.39 6.27
CA GLU A 53 10.48 12.40 4.84
C GLU A 53 11.09 11.08 4.35
N ILE A 54 12.13 10.58 5.04
CA ILE A 54 12.82 9.34 4.64
C ILE A 54 11.87 8.12 4.68
N PRO A 55 11.08 7.88 5.75
CA PRO A 55 10.04 6.86 5.75
C PRO A 55 9.00 7.00 4.63
N MET A 56 8.53 8.22 4.33
CA MET A 56 7.60 8.47 3.23
C MET A 56 8.22 8.09 1.87
N GLN A 57 9.47 8.46 1.61
CA GLN A 57 10.18 8.09 0.38
C GLN A 57 10.31 6.57 0.22
N ARG A 58 10.68 5.85 1.29
CA ARG A 58 10.74 4.37 1.27
C ARG A 58 9.37 3.76 0.97
N ALA A 59 8.32 4.28 1.60
CA ALA A 59 6.95 3.82 1.38
C ALA A 59 6.50 4.06 -0.07
N ILE A 60 6.73 5.25 -0.61
CA ILE A 60 6.38 5.59 -2.00
C ILE A 60 7.11 4.67 -2.98
N LYS A 61 8.41 4.43 -2.79
CA LYS A 61 9.17 3.51 -3.63
C LYS A 61 8.58 2.10 -3.63
N ALA A 62 8.31 1.54 -2.45
CA ALA A 62 7.71 0.21 -2.33
C ALA A 62 6.30 0.14 -2.94
N LEU A 63 5.50 1.19 -2.79
CA LEU A 63 4.15 1.27 -3.38
C LEU A 63 4.18 1.36 -4.90
N SER A 64 5.17 2.05 -5.48
CA SER A 64 5.40 2.05 -6.94
C SER A 64 5.76 0.66 -7.46
N GLU A 65 6.67 -0.05 -6.78
CA GLU A 65 7.01 -1.44 -7.13
C GLU A 65 5.79 -2.36 -6.99
N PHE A 66 4.96 -2.16 -5.96
CA PHE A 66 3.72 -2.92 -5.77
C PHE A 66 2.69 -2.64 -6.88
N LYS A 67 2.60 -1.40 -7.36
CA LYS A 67 1.78 -1.06 -8.52
C LYS A 67 2.24 -1.82 -9.75
N GLU A 68 3.54 -1.88 -10.01
CA GLU A 68 4.09 -2.65 -11.14
C GLU A 68 3.78 -4.14 -11.03
N ILE A 69 3.92 -4.73 -9.84
CA ILE A 69 3.55 -6.13 -9.58
C ILE A 69 2.06 -6.34 -9.88
N ALA A 70 1.17 -5.48 -9.36
CA ALA A 70 -0.26 -5.58 -9.62
C ALA A 70 -0.60 -5.55 -11.12
N LEU A 71 0.09 -4.70 -11.89
CA LEU A 71 -0.05 -4.59 -13.34
C LEU A 71 0.51 -5.82 -14.08
N LYS A 72 1.65 -6.38 -13.66
CA LYS A 72 2.22 -7.62 -14.22
C LYS A 72 1.25 -8.80 -14.11
N TYR A 73 0.55 -8.90 -12.98
CA TYR A 73 -0.52 -9.88 -12.78
C TYR A 73 -1.85 -9.52 -13.47
N LYS A 74 -1.91 -8.41 -14.23
CA LYS A 74 -3.10 -7.94 -14.95
C LYS A 74 -4.31 -7.70 -14.04
N SER A 75 -4.07 -7.25 -12.81
CA SER A 75 -5.12 -6.96 -11.83
C SER A 75 -6.07 -5.89 -12.36
N LYS A 76 -7.37 -6.21 -12.42
CA LYS A 76 -8.40 -5.27 -12.91
C LYS A 76 -9.00 -4.43 -11.80
N LYS A 77 -8.73 -4.79 -10.55
CA LYS A 77 -9.09 -4.04 -9.36
C LYS A 77 -7.89 -4.01 -8.43
N ILE A 78 -7.51 -2.82 -8.01
CA ILE A 78 -6.45 -2.58 -7.02
C ILE A 78 -7.10 -1.76 -5.91
N LEU A 79 -7.07 -2.29 -4.70
CA LEU A 79 -7.56 -1.62 -3.49
C LEU A 79 -6.34 -1.30 -2.63
N CYS A 80 -6.18 -0.04 -2.23
CA CYS A 80 -5.11 0.37 -1.32
C CYS A 80 -5.76 0.92 -0.06
N VAL A 81 -5.32 0.47 1.10
CA VAL A 81 -5.79 0.94 2.40
C VAL A 81 -4.62 1.31 3.29
N ALA A 82 -4.83 2.24 4.20
CA ALA A 82 -3.85 2.65 5.18
C ALA A 82 -4.45 2.62 6.59
N THR A 83 -3.64 2.21 7.57
CA THR A 83 -4.07 2.03 8.95
C THR A 83 -3.49 3.11 9.87
N SER A 84 -3.19 2.77 11.14
CA SER A 84 -2.93 3.73 12.22
C SER A 84 -1.91 4.81 11.86
N ALA A 85 -0.69 4.47 11.45
CA ALA A 85 0.34 5.48 11.21
C ALA A 85 -0.06 6.58 10.22
N VAL A 86 -0.77 6.23 9.14
CA VAL A 86 -1.24 7.23 8.16
C VAL A 86 -2.51 7.91 8.63
N ARG A 87 -3.45 7.19 9.26
CA ARG A 87 -4.69 7.76 9.77
C ARG A 87 -4.42 8.84 10.82
N ASP A 88 -3.46 8.59 11.70
CA ASP A 88 -3.16 9.41 12.88
C ASP A 88 -2.19 10.57 12.54
N ALA A 89 -1.58 10.55 11.34
CA ALA A 89 -0.61 11.57 10.93
C ALA A 89 -1.26 12.90 10.51
N PRO A 90 -0.79 14.05 11.03
CA PRO A 90 -1.25 15.36 10.59
C PRO A 90 -1.00 15.64 9.10
N ASN A 91 0.14 15.19 8.56
CA ASN A 91 0.51 15.36 7.14
C ASN A 91 0.04 14.20 6.23
N ARG A 92 -0.97 13.43 6.64
CA ARG A 92 -1.49 12.29 5.85
C ARG A 92 -1.93 12.66 4.43
N LEU A 93 -2.51 13.85 4.25
CA LEU A 93 -2.97 14.32 2.93
C LEU A 93 -1.80 14.55 1.98
N GLU A 94 -0.66 15.03 2.49
CA GLU A 94 0.58 15.17 1.73
C GLU A 94 1.06 13.79 1.27
N PHE A 95 1.15 12.83 2.18
CA PHE A 95 1.57 11.47 1.86
C PHE A 95 0.66 10.82 0.80
N VAL A 96 -0.66 10.90 0.96
CA VAL A 96 -1.64 10.35 -0.01
C VAL A 96 -1.49 11.02 -1.38
N ALA A 97 -1.33 12.34 -1.44
CA ALA A 97 -1.12 13.06 -2.69
C ALA A 97 0.17 12.63 -3.39
N ARG A 98 1.26 12.43 -2.63
CA ARG A 98 2.54 11.96 -3.17
C ARG A 98 2.46 10.54 -3.71
N VAL A 99 1.79 9.62 -3.01
CA VAL A 99 1.54 8.25 -3.49
C VAL A 99 0.74 8.28 -4.79
N LYS A 100 -0.36 9.06 -4.84
CA LYS A 100 -1.18 9.21 -6.05
C LYS A 100 -0.37 9.76 -7.23
N LYS A 101 0.45 10.79 -6.99
CA LYS A 101 1.31 11.38 -8.02
C LYS A 101 2.36 10.39 -8.54
N ALA A 102 2.95 9.58 -7.66
CA ALA A 102 4.05 8.68 -8.02
C ALA A 102 3.59 7.41 -8.75
N CYS A 103 2.49 6.79 -8.30
CA CYS A 103 2.09 5.47 -8.82
C CYS A 103 0.60 5.32 -9.11
N GLY A 104 -0.18 6.39 -8.97
CA GLY A 104 -1.61 6.39 -9.28
C GLY A 104 -2.46 5.51 -8.36
N LEU A 105 -1.94 5.14 -7.19
CA LEU A 105 -2.72 4.49 -6.13
C LEU A 105 -3.52 5.55 -5.36
N GLN A 106 -4.74 5.19 -4.95
CA GLN A 106 -5.68 6.06 -4.25
C GLN A 106 -6.11 5.43 -2.93
#